data_AF-A0A2S0I8E0-F1
#
_entry.id   AF-A0A2S0I8E0-F1
#
_cell.length_a   1.000
_cell.length_b   1.000
_cell.length_c   1.000
_cell.angle_alpha   90.00
_cell.angle_beta   90.00
_cell.angle_gamma   90.00
#
_symmetry.space_group_name_H-M   'P 1'
#
loop_
_entity.id
_entity.type
_entity.pdbx_description
1 polymer ?
#
loop_
_entity_poly.entity_id
_entity_poly.type
_entity_poly.pdbx_seq_one_letter_code
_entity_poly.pdbx_strand_id
1 'polypeptide(L)'
;MKPAKPAPIQRDWVSKSLAGAVLGFAIAMGASALLAALTSAVPLATRSQLAMWLVPPVWLGIASTVYFFGSGLRAWCWLGGTCLALYGGLYAAGAL
;
A
#
# COMPACT_ATOMS: atom_id res chain seq x y z
N MET A 1 6.11 -21.16 40.29
CA MET A 1 5.60 -19.96 39.57
C MET A 1 4.59 -20.45 38.52
N LYS A 2 3.34 -19.98 38.54
CA LYS A 2 2.37 -20.32 37.47
C LYS A 2 2.75 -19.56 36.20
N PRO A 3 2.88 -20.20 35.03
CA PRO A 3 3.15 -19.49 33.80
C PRO A 3 2.00 -18.51 33.52
N ALA A 4 2.34 -17.25 33.22
CA ALA A 4 1.36 -16.24 32.87
C ALA A 4 0.60 -16.68 31.60
N LYS A 5 -0.72 -16.52 31.61
CA LYS A 5 -1.55 -16.85 30.45
C LYS A 5 -1.12 -15.98 29.26
N PRO A 6 -0.87 -16.56 28.07
CA PRO A 6 -0.55 -15.79 26.87
C PRO A 6 -1.64 -14.75 26.61
N ALA A 7 -1.23 -13.56 26.15
CA ALA A 7 -2.17 -12.51 25.77
C ALA A 7 -3.15 -13.06 24.72
N PRO A 8 -4.45 -12.73 24.83
CA PRO A 8 -5.45 -13.18 23.87
C PRO A 8 -5.07 -12.71 22.45
N ILE A 9 -5.24 -13.60 21.47
CA ILE A 9 -5.03 -13.27 20.05
C ILE A 9 -5.94 -12.09 19.72
N GLN A 10 -5.33 -10.95 19.37
CA GLN A 10 -6.06 -9.76 19.02
C GLN A 10 -6.86 -10.00 17.73
N ARG A 11 -8.13 -9.57 17.73
CA ARG A 11 -9.07 -9.74 16.60
C ARG A 11 -8.84 -8.71 15.48
N ASP A 12 -7.69 -8.06 15.46
CA ASP A 12 -7.40 -6.95 14.56
C ASP A 12 -7.01 -7.40 13.14
N TRP A 13 -6.93 -8.71 12.89
CA TRP A 13 -6.62 -9.28 11.58
C TRP A 13 -7.57 -8.76 10.49
N VAL A 14 -8.89 -8.70 10.73
CA VAL A 14 -9.86 -8.16 9.74
C VAL A 14 -9.55 -6.72 9.40
N SER A 15 -9.26 -5.89 10.41
CA SER A 15 -8.92 -4.48 10.22
C SER A 15 -7.63 -4.31 9.40
N LYS A 16 -6.61 -5.15 9.67
CA LYS A 16 -5.35 -5.20 8.92
C LYS A 16 -5.56 -5.65 7.48
N SER A 17 -6.34 -6.71 7.26
CA SER A 17 -6.67 -7.19 5.91
C SER A 17 -7.41 -6.12 5.11
N LEU A 18 -8.38 -5.43 5.71
CA LEU A 18 -9.09 -4.32 5.06
C LEU A 18 -8.15 -3.13 4.77
N ALA A 19 -7.26 -2.77 5.70
CA ALA A 19 -6.27 -1.73 5.46
C ALA A 19 -5.35 -2.09 4.28
N GLY A 20 -4.81 -3.31 4.28
CA GLY A 20 -3.94 -3.80 3.21
C GLY A 20 -4.66 -3.94 1.86
N ALA A 21 -5.93 -4.34 1.87
CA ALA A 21 -6.73 -4.43 0.66
C ALA A 21 -7.04 -3.04 0.08
N VAL A 22 -7.66 -2.15 0.87
CA VAL A 22 -8.14 -0.86 0.39
C VAL A 22 -6.99 0.14 0.20
N LEU A 23 -6.22 0.41 1.25
CA LEU A 23 -5.14 1.39 1.17
C LEU A 23 -3.94 0.83 0.39
N GLY A 24 -3.65 -0.47 0.49
CA GLY A 24 -2.63 -1.07 -0.34
C GLY A 24 -2.95 -1.00 -1.84
N PHE A 25 -4.23 -1.14 -2.22
CA PHE A 25 -4.64 -0.98 -3.61
C PHE A 25 -4.48 0.47 -4.07
N ALA A 26 -4.90 1.44 -3.25
CA ALA A 26 -4.71 2.86 -3.54
C ALA A 26 -3.22 3.21 -3.70
N ILE A 27 -2.33 2.71 -2.82
CA ILE A 27 -0.89 2.91 -2.96
C ILE A 27 -0.37 2.28 -4.26
N ALA A 28 -0.83 1.08 -4.62
CA ALA A 28 -0.41 0.42 -5.86
C ALA A 28 -0.82 1.20 -7.10
N MET A 29 -2.02 1.79 -7.12
CA MET A 29 -2.48 2.69 -8.18
C MET A 29 -1.64 3.98 -8.25
N GLY A 30 -1.37 4.60 -7.10
CA GLY A 30 -0.49 5.77 -7.03
C GLY A 30 0.94 5.46 -7.50
N ALA A 31 1.48 4.29 -7.15
CA ALA A 31 2.79 3.84 -7.60
C ALA A 31 2.82 3.60 -9.13
N SER A 32 1.74 3.05 -9.68
CA SER A 32 1.55 2.89 -11.12
C SER A 32 1.53 4.24 -11.85
N ALA A 33 0.78 5.22 -11.31
CA ALA A 33 0.75 6.59 -11.84
C ALA A 33 2.13 7.27 -11.75
N LEU A 34 2.83 7.11 -10.62
CA LEU A 34 4.19 7.63 -10.44
C LEU A 34 5.15 7.02 -11.46
N LEU A 35 5.12 5.71 -11.66
CA LEU A 35 5.94 5.05 -12.68
C LEU A 35 5.63 5.59 -14.08
N ALA A 36 4.35 5.74 -14.41
CA ALA A 36 3.92 6.29 -15.70
C ALA A 36 4.41 7.74 -15.92
N ALA A 37 4.41 8.58 -14.87
CA ALA A 37 4.94 9.95 -14.92
C ALA A 37 6.46 9.97 -15.14
N LEU A 38 7.20 9.12 -14.41
CA LEU A 38 8.66 9.01 -14.51
C LEU A 38 9.13 8.40 -15.85
N THR A 39 8.27 7.61 -16.51
CA THR A 39 8.57 6.94 -17.77
C THR A 39 7.90 7.59 -18.98
N SER A 40 7.62 8.89 -18.91
CA SER A 40 6.96 9.67 -19.96
C SER A 40 7.67 9.63 -21.32
N ALA A 41 8.99 9.41 -21.34
CA ALA A 41 9.80 9.24 -22.56
C ALA A 41 9.71 7.83 -23.19
N VAL A 42 9.23 6.83 -22.45
CA VAL A 42 9.12 5.43 -22.92
C VAL A 42 7.90 5.29 -23.84
N PRO A 43 7.95 4.51 -24.94
CA PRO A 43 6.78 4.26 -25.79
C PRO A 43 5.56 3.80 -24.99
N LEU A 44 4.37 4.32 -25.35
CA LEU A 44 3.14 4.09 -24.61
C LEU A 44 2.82 2.60 -24.40
N ALA A 45 3.05 1.76 -25.41
CA ALA A 45 2.80 0.32 -25.34
C ALA A 45 3.64 -0.37 -24.25
N THR A 46 4.92 -0.01 -24.12
CA THR A 46 5.80 -0.55 -23.08
C THR A 46 5.46 0.06 -21.72
N ARG A 47 5.21 1.37 -21.69
CA ARG A 47 4.87 2.11 -20.47
C ARG A 47 3.60 1.58 -19.80
N SER A 48 2.55 1.32 -20.59
CA SER A 48 1.27 0.82 -20.08
C SER A 48 1.42 -0.59 -19.50
N GLN A 49 2.20 -1.47 -20.14
CA GLN A 49 2.52 -2.78 -19.60
C GLN A 49 3.27 -2.66 -18.26
N LEU A 50 4.30 -1.82 -18.18
CA LEU A 50 5.05 -1.62 -16.93
C LEU A 50 4.15 -1.07 -15.82
N ALA A 51 3.33 -0.06 -16.11
CA ALA A 51 2.38 0.52 -15.16
C ALA A 51 1.34 -0.51 -14.69
N MET A 52 0.81 -1.33 -15.59
CA MET A 52 -0.16 -2.39 -15.28
C MET A 52 0.46 -3.50 -14.42
N TRP A 53 1.63 -4.00 -14.82
CA TRP A 53 2.31 -5.10 -14.13
C TRP A 53 2.90 -4.71 -12.77
N LEU A 54 3.06 -3.40 -12.50
CA LEU A 54 3.50 -2.92 -11.19
C LEU A 54 2.41 -3.07 -10.11
N VAL A 55 1.13 -2.99 -10.48
CA VAL A 55 0.03 -2.96 -9.49
C VAL A 55 -0.03 -4.24 -8.65
N PRO A 56 -0.09 -5.46 -9.22
CA PRO A 56 -0.16 -6.69 -8.41
C PRO A 56 1.00 -6.90 -7.42
N PRO A 57 2.29 -6.78 -7.80
CA PRO A 57 3.39 -7.01 -6.86
C PRO A 57 3.41 -5.98 -5.73
N VAL A 58 3.11 -4.70 -6.02
CA VAL A 58 3.02 -3.67 -4.97
C VAL A 58 1.85 -3.96 -4.04
N TRP A 59 0.67 -4.24 -4.59
CA TRP A 59 -0.53 -4.49 -3.79
C TRP A 59 -0.39 -5.73 -2.89
N LEU A 60 0.06 -6.86 -3.46
CA LEU A 60 0.26 -8.10 -2.71
C LEU A 60 1.42 -8.00 -1.72
N GLY A 61 2.46 -7.24 -2.04
CA GLY A 61 3.55 -6.93 -1.13
C GLY A 61 3.04 -6.17 0.10
N ILE A 62 2.21 -5.16 -0.09
CA ILE A 62 1.58 -4.41 1.01
C ILE A 62 0.60 -5.30 1.79
N ALA A 63 -0.26 -6.05 1.10
CA ALA A 63 -1.24 -6.95 1.73
C ALA A 63 -0.57 -8.04 2.58
N SER A 64 0.64 -8.46 2.21
CA SER A 64 1.43 -9.44 2.98
C SER A 64 2.13 -8.79 4.18
N THR A 65 2.71 -7.59 3.99
CA THR A 65 3.47 -6.88 5.03
C THR A 65 2.58 -6.17 6.06
N VAL A 66 1.28 -5.99 5.78
CA VAL A 66 0.32 -5.36 6.72
C VAL A 66 0.19 -6.10 8.06
N TYR A 67 0.50 -7.40 8.08
CA TYR A 67 0.47 -8.19 9.31
C TYR A 67 1.67 -7.95 10.22
N PHE A 68 2.72 -7.26 9.75
CA PHE A 68 3.83 -6.81 10.59
C PHE A 68 3.46 -5.62 11.50
N PHE A 69 2.33 -4.95 11.24
CA PHE A 69 1.86 -3.91 12.15
C PHE A 69 1.34 -4.52 13.46
N GLY A 70 1.75 -3.93 14.59
CA GLY A 70 1.32 -4.38 15.91
C GLY A 70 -0.17 -4.15 16.21
N SER A 71 -0.87 -3.32 15.44
CA SER A 71 -2.31 -3.09 15.57
C SER A 71 -2.96 -2.67 14.24
N GLY A 72 -4.27 -2.90 14.10
CA GLY A 72 -5.06 -2.43 12.95
C GLY A 72 -5.00 -0.91 12.77
N LEU A 73 -5.13 -0.13 13.85
CA LEU A 73 -5.04 1.33 13.78
C LEU A 73 -3.68 1.80 13.23
N ARG A 74 -2.57 1.17 13.66
CA ARG A 74 -1.24 1.48 13.13
C ARG A 74 -1.15 1.20 11.64
N ALA A 75 -1.74 0.10 11.16
CA ALA A 75 -1.79 -0.21 9.73
C ALA A 75 -2.54 0.89 8.95
N TRP A 76 -3.71 1.32 9.43
CA TRP A 76 -4.48 2.40 8.81
C TRP A 76 -3.72 3.74 8.81
N CYS A 77 -3.12 4.14 9.94
CA CYS A 77 -2.36 5.39 10.01
C CYS A 77 -1.14 5.38 9.08
N TRP A 78 -0.38 4.29 9.05
CA TRP A 78 0.80 4.19 8.19
C TRP A 78 0.44 4.14 6.72
N LEU A 79 -0.47 3.23 6.32
CA LEU A 79 -0.87 3.13 4.92
C LEU A 79 -1.62 4.39 4.46
N GLY A 80 -2.43 5.00 5.33
CA GLY A 80 -3.12 6.25 5.04
C GLY A 80 -2.15 7.42 4.88
N GLY A 81 -1.14 7.52 5.75
CA GLY A 81 -0.06 8.50 5.62
C GLY A 81 0.72 8.32 4.32
N THR A 82 1.06 7.08 3.96
CA THR A 82 1.73 6.77 2.69
C THR A 82 0.87 7.14 1.48
N CYS A 83 -0.44 6.85 1.51
CA CYS A 83 -1.39 7.30 0.48
C CYS A 83 -1.35 8.83 0.34
N LEU A 84 -1.51 9.57 1.43
CA LEU A 84 -1.54 11.03 1.41
C LEU A 84 -0.22 11.61 0.87
N ALA A 85 0.91 11.08 1.31
CA ALA A 85 2.22 11.52 0.82
C ALA A 85 2.40 11.25 -0.68
N LEU A 86 2.00 10.06 -1.14
CA LEU A 86 2.13 9.66 -2.55
C LEU A 86 1.25 10.50 -3.46
N TYR A 87 -0.05 10.60 -3.16
CA TYR A 87 -0.99 11.38 -3.96
C TYR A 87 -0.74 12.89 -3.84
N GLY A 88 -0.34 13.39 -2.67
CA GLY A 88 0.08 14.77 -2.49
C GLY A 88 1.32 15.12 -3.31
N GLY A 89 2.30 14.21 -3.35
CA GLY A 89 3.50 14.36 -4.20
C GLY A 89 3.16 14.35 -5.69
N LEU A 90 2.29 13.44 -6.14
CA LEU A 90 1.82 13.39 -7.52
C LEU A 90 1.07 14.67 -7.92
N TYR A 91 0.21 15.18 -7.04
CA TYR A 91 -0.52 16.44 -7.27
C TYR A 91 0.43 17.64 -7.34
N ALA A 92 1.38 17.73 -6.39
CA ALA A 92 2.39 18.79 -6.40
C ALA A 92 3.29 18.75 -7.64
N ALA A 93 3.51 17.56 -8.21
CA ALA A 93 4.26 17.37 -9.45
C ALA A 93 3.43 17.62 -10.73
N GLY A 94 2.13 17.91 -10.62
CA GLY A 94 1.23 18.07 -11.77
C GLY A 94 1.00 16.77 -12.55
N ALA A 95 1.20 15.62 -11.90
CA ALA A 95 0.97 14.28 -12.47
C ALA A 95 -0.44 13.74 -12.18
N LEU A 96 -1.26 14.51 -11.45
CA LEU A 96 -2.68 14.33 -11.18
C LEU A 96 -3.42 15.58 -11.65
#